data_AF-A0A8H4GZI8-F1
#
_entry.id   AF-A0A8H4GZI8-F1
#
_cell.length_a   1.000
_cell.length_b   1.000
_cell.length_c   1.000
_cell.angle_alpha   90.00
_cell.angle_beta   90.00
_cell.angle_gamma   90.00
#
_symmetry.space_group_name_H-M   'P 1'
#
loop_
_entity.id
_entity.type
_entity.pdbx_description
1 polymer ?
#
loop_
_entity_poly.entity_id
_entity_poly.type
_entity_poly.pdbx_seq_one_letter_code
_entity_poly.pdbx_strand_id
1 'polypeptide(L)'
;MSFHQSCQDIHIRQEDGYTLLLANVRDSHGQLIQRKIRLDDHIGNTDGWFIWGGTNFTRTARNISLEHTANGPKLCAELQMRDGGWSRGLQGIMLSEKIANNDGHLKFLDTSVTTGEMSLHKTCEHLQIIRRIGATDLVADACNSSGRRIPNKIRLDDHIGEKDGRLVWGGQNFTHSAGQVSLEETEHGAIMCAEMNKDGGSSNRQELNLSEKVVNFDGQLRVV
;
A
#
# COMPACT_ATOMS: atom_id res chain seq x y z
N MET A 1 10.15 17.10 -4.86
CA MET A 1 10.15 17.55 -6.27
C MET A 1 9.67 16.40 -7.13
N SER A 2 8.83 16.67 -8.13
CA SER A 2 8.33 15.62 -9.02
C SER A 2 9.33 15.36 -10.17
N PHE A 3 9.49 14.10 -10.60
CA PHE A 3 10.55 13.71 -11.54
C PHE A 3 10.53 14.47 -12.86
N HIS A 4 9.35 14.86 -13.35
CA HIS A 4 9.18 15.50 -14.64
C HIS A 4 9.89 16.86 -14.76
N GLN A 5 10.15 17.54 -13.63
CA GLN A 5 10.85 18.82 -13.61
C GLN A 5 12.36 18.67 -13.91
N SER A 6 12.91 17.48 -13.72
CA SER A 6 14.31 17.15 -13.94
C SER A 6 14.50 16.10 -15.04
N CYS A 7 13.47 15.89 -15.88
CA CYS A 7 13.51 14.98 -17.01
C CYS A 7 13.09 15.68 -18.31
N GLN A 8 13.52 15.12 -19.45
CA GLN A 8 13.16 15.55 -20.80
C GLN A 8 12.65 14.35 -21.61
N ASP A 9 11.96 14.63 -22.73
CA ASP A 9 11.45 13.62 -23.67
C ASP A 9 10.67 12.47 -23.00
N ILE A 10 9.78 12.83 -22.06
CA ILE A 10 9.00 11.85 -21.30
C ILE A 10 7.90 11.27 -22.21
N HIS A 11 7.89 9.96 -22.41
CA HIS A 11 6.89 9.28 -23.22
C HIS A 11 6.69 7.84 -22.75
N ILE A 12 5.61 7.20 -23.21
CA ILE A 12 5.37 5.78 -22.97
C ILE A 12 5.59 4.95 -24.23
N ARG A 13 5.91 3.69 -24.05
CA ARG A 13 5.94 2.69 -25.11
C ARG A 13 5.43 1.35 -24.59
N GLN A 14 4.65 0.66 -25.40
CA GLN A 14 4.22 -0.70 -25.12
C GLN A 14 5.19 -1.69 -25.78
N GLU A 15 5.80 -2.56 -24.99
CA GLU A 15 6.72 -3.61 -25.44
C GLU A 15 6.38 -4.90 -24.66
N ASP A 16 6.31 -6.04 -25.35
CA ASP A 16 6.07 -7.38 -24.75
C ASP A 16 4.83 -7.49 -23.84
N GLY A 17 3.78 -6.71 -24.13
CA GLY A 17 2.53 -6.71 -23.34
C GLY A 17 2.59 -5.88 -22.05
N TYR A 18 3.60 -5.04 -21.89
CA TYR A 18 3.76 -4.12 -20.77
C TYR A 18 3.92 -2.68 -21.25
N THR A 19 3.57 -1.72 -20.39
CA THR A 19 3.78 -0.30 -20.63
C THR A 19 5.04 0.17 -19.92
N LEU A 20 5.97 0.73 -20.68
CA LEU A 20 7.21 1.34 -20.21
C LEU A 20 7.09 2.85 -20.26
N LEU A 21 7.60 3.54 -19.24
CA LEU A 21 7.87 4.98 -19.25
C LEU A 21 9.34 5.21 -19.60
N LEU A 22 9.61 6.08 -20.58
CA LEU A 22 10.94 6.45 -21.03
C LEU A 22 11.15 7.94 -20.83
N ALA A 23 12.35 8.33 -20.41
CA ALA A 23 12.73 9.74 -20.25
C ALA A 23 14.26 9.92 -20.28
N ASN A 24 14.69 11.13 -20.62
CA ASN A 24 16.05 11.63 -20.41
C ASN A 24 16.13 12.25 -19.02
N VAL A 25 16.86 11.62 -18.10
CA VAL A 25 16.83 11.92 -16.66
C VAL A 25 18.11 12.64 -16.25
N ARG A 26 17.99 13.81 -15.60
CA ARG A 26 19.15 14.60 -15.19
C ARG A 26 19.79 14.05 -13.90
N ASP A 27 21.10 13.83 -13.90
CA ASP A 27 21.87 13.48 -12.70
C ASP A 27 22.33 14.73 -11.90
N SER A 28 23.03 14.51 -10.79
CA SER A 28 23.61 15.55 -9.92
C SER A 28 24.73 16.35 -10.59
N HIS A 29 25.35 15.80 -11.64
CA HIS A 29 26.34 16.48 -12.47
C HIS A 29 25.71 17.25 -13.64
N GLY A 30 24.38 17.20 -13.80
CA GLY A 30 23.65 17.86 -14.86
C GLY A 30 23.60 17.11 -16.20
N GLN A 31 24.14 15.88 -16.28
CA GLN A 31 24.06 15.06 -17.48
C GLN A 31 22.67 14.43 -17.62
N LEU A 32 22.17 14.37 -18.86
CA LEU A 32 20.91 13.72 -19.19
C LEU A 32 21.18 12.28 -19.61
N ILE A 33 20.63 11.33 -18.87
CA ILE A 33 20.81 9.90 -19.11
C ILE A 33 19.48 9.28 -19.51
N GLN A 34 19.45 8.57 -20.63
CA GLN A 34 18.26 7.86 -21.06
C GLN A 34 17.93 6.71 -20.09
N ARG A 35 16.71 6.71 -19.57
CA ARG A 35 16.19 5.69 -18.66
C ARG A 35 14.82 5.22 -19.11
N LYS A 36 14.51 3.98 -18.73
CA LYS A 36 13.18 3.41 -18.83
C LYS A 36 12.79 2.74 -17.53
N ILE A 37 11.51 2.78 -17.20
CA ILE A 37 10.94 2.10 -16.04
C ILE A 37 9.61 1.46 -16.44
N ARG A 38 9.34 0.26 -15.93
CA ARG A 38 8.14 -0.50 -16.27
C ARG A 38 6.99 -0.11 -15.35
N LEU A 39 5.90 0.38 -15.93
CA LEU A 39 4.73 0.86 -15.18
C LEU A 39 3.90 -0.29 -14.61
N ASP A 40 3.80 -1.39 -15.33
CA ASP A 40 3.08 -2.61 -14.91
C ASP A 40 3.62 -3.24 -13.63
N ASP A 41 4.81 -2.87 -13.16
CA ASP A 41 5.38 -3.41 -11.92
C ASP A 41 4.75 -2.80 -10.66
N HIS A 42 4.12 -1.61 -10.78
CA HIS A 42 3.53 -0.88 -9.65
C HIS A 42 2.12 -0.33 -9.92
N ILE A 43 1.61 -0.49 -11.15
CA ILE A 43 0.28 -0.03 -11.52
C ILE A 43 -0.58 -1.26 -11.86
N GLY A 44 -1.72 -1.35 -11.19
CA GLY A 44 -2.76 -2.33 -11.47
C GLY A 44 -4.08 -1.68 -11.87
N ASN A 45 -5.06 -2.54 -12.14
CA ASN A 45 -6.44 -2.17 -12.38
C ASN A 45 -7.32 -2.89 -11.35
N THR A 46 -8.11 -2.13 -10.59
CA THR A 46 -9.14 -2.66 -9.68
C THR A 46 -10.50 -2.13 -10.10
N ASP A 47 -11.33 -3.02 -10.64
CA ASP A 47 -12.70 -2.71 -11.06
C ASP A 47 -12.80 -1.46 -11.95
N GLY A 48 -11.93 -1.34 -12.97
CA GLY A 48 -11.95 -0.21 -13.89
C GLY A 48 -11.29 1.06 -13.34
N TRP A 49 -10.50 0.98 -12.27
CA TRP A 49 -9.73 2.10 -11.71
C TRP A 49 -8.24 1.76 -11.66
N PHE A 50 -7.39 2.75 -11.95
CA PHE A 50 -5.97 2.62 -11.70
C PHE A 50 -5.71 2.53 -10.21
N ILE A 51 -4.80 1.64 -9.82
CA ILE A 51 -4.29 1.54 -8.45
C ILE A 51 -2.77 1.50 -8.43
N TRP A 52 -2.16 2.20 -7.47
CA TRP A 52 -0.77 2.02 -7.10
C TRP A 52 -0.61 0.73 -6.27
N GLY A 53 0.53 0.06 -6.40
CA GLY A 53 0.82 -1.21 -5.69
C GLY A 53 0.13 -2.44 -6.30
N GLY A 54 -0.68 -2.25 -7.35
CA GLY A 54 -1.12 -3.35 -8.19
C GLY A 54 -0.07 -3.71 -9.25
N THR A 55 -0.40 -4.68 -10.10
CA THR A 55 0.49 -5.06 -11.21
C THR A 55 -0.30 -5.30 -12.50
N ASN A 56 0.42 -5.28 -13.63
CA ASN A 56 -0.03 -5.74 -14.93
C ASN A 56 -1.30 -5.05 -15.47
N PHE A 57 -1.50 -3.75 -15.19
CA PHE A 57 -2.66 -3.02 -15.68
C PHE A 57 -2.80 -3.07 -17.22
N THR A 58 -1.69 -3.14 -17.97
CA THR A 58 -1.70 -3.13 -19.44
C THR A 58 -2.57 -4.26 -19.99
N ARG A 59 -2.68 -5.39 -19.28
CA ARG A 59 -3.49 -6.55 -19.70
C ARG A 59 -4.99 -6.30 -19.68
N THR A 60 -5.45 -5.36 -18.86
CA THR A 60 -6.86 -5.02 -18.67
C THR A 60 -7.14 -3.56 -19.00
N ALA A 61 -6.26 -2.96 -19.83
CA ALA A 61 -6.33 -1.56 -20.25
C ALA A 61 -6.38 -1.43 -21.77
N ARG A 62 -7.03 -0.36 -22.26
CA ARG A 62 -7.10 0.02 -23.67
C ARG A 62 -6.90 1.53 -23.82
N ASN A 63 -6.55 1.97 -25.02
CA ASN A 63 -6.33 3.39 -25.33
C ASN A 63 -5.34 4.06 -24.36
N ILE A 64 -4.29 3.33 -24.00
CA ILE A 64 -3.27 3.79 -23.05
C ILE A 64 -2.49 4.94 -23.69
N SER A 65 -2.49 6.09 -23.04
CA SER A 65 -1.83 7.31 -23.49
C SER A 65 -1.21 8.09 -22.33
N LEU A 66 -0.29 8.98 -22.65
CA LEU A 66 0.33 9.87 -21.68
C LEU A 66 -0.08 11.31 -21.99
N GLU A 67 -0.77 11.95 -21.05
CA GLU A 67 -1.18 13.35 -21.13
C GLU A 67 -0.20 14.20 -20.32
N HIS A 68 0.35 15.25 -20.94
CA HIS A 68 1.23 16.19 -20.26
C HIS A 68 0.39 17.30 -19.62
N THR A 69 0.34 17.32 -18.30
CA THR A 69 -0.41 18.32 -17.54
C THR A 69 0.52 19.27 -16.79
N ALA A 70 -0.03 20.36 -16.23
CA ALA A 70 0.73 21.26 -15.35
C ALA A 70 1.31 20.56 -14.10
N ASN A 71 0.69 19.47 -13.65
CA ASN A 71 1.15 18.67 -12.50
C ASN A 71 2.08 17.52 -12.92
N GLY A 72 2.43 17.46 -14.21
CA GLY A 72 3.29 16.47 -14.83
C GLY A 72 2.53 15.40 -15.63
N PRO A 73 3.21 14.30 -16.01
CA PRO A 73 2.67 13.29 -16.90
C PRO A 73 1.58 12.44 -16.21
N LYS A 74 0.39 12.46 -16.80
CA LYS A 74 -0.78 11.68 -16.39
C LYS A 74 -0.94 10.49 -17.33
N LEU A 75 -0.88 9.28 -16.79
CA LEU A 75 -1.19 8.07 -17.54
C LEU A 75 -2.70 7.93 -17.65
N CYS A 76 -3.23 7.79 -18.86
CA CYS A 76 -4.66 7.67 -19.14
C CYS A 76 -4.98 6.36 -19.87
N ALA A 77 -6.06 5.68 -19.51
CA ALA A 77 -6.54 4.48 -20.20
C ALA A 77 -8.01 4.18 -19.88
N GLU A 78 -8.65 3.38 -20.73
CA GLU A 78 -9.90 2.68 -20.42
C GLU A 78 -9.56 1.35 -19.72
N LEU A 79 -10.20 1.07 -18.59
CA LEU A 79 -9.87 -0.06 -17.74
C LEU A 79 -11.06 -1.00 -17.59
N GLN A 80 -10.80 -2.30 -17.66
CA GLN A 80 -11.83 -3.33 -17.52
C GLN A 80 -12.38 -3.37 -16.08
N MET A 81 -13.71 -3.41 -15.96
CA MET A 81 -14.46 -3.58 -14.71
C MET A 81 -14.62 -5.07 -14.35
N ARG A 82 -14.95 -5.37 -13.10
CA ARG A 82 -15.12 -6.74 -12.59
C ARG A 82 -16.27 -7.49 -13.25
N ASP A 83 -17.30 -6.77 -13.70
CA ASP A 83 -18.43 -7.32 -14.46
C ASP A 83 -18.10 -7.67 -15.93
N GLY A 84 -16.84 -7.43 -16.35
CA GLY A 84 -16.37 -7.66 -17.72
C GLY A 84 -16.60 -6.48 -18.66
N GLY A 85 -17.30 -5.44 -18.23
CA GLY A 85 -17.49 -4.19 -18.97
C GLY A 85 -16.19 -3.37 -19.04
N TRP A 86 -16.12 -2.43 -20.00
CA TRP A 86 -14.91 -1.64 -20.26
C TRP A 86 -14.97 -0.19 -19.82
N SER A 87 -16.12 0.32 -19.35
CA SER A 87 -16.29 1.76 -19.19
C SER A 87 -16.84 2.21 -17.83
N ARG A 88 -15.98 2.93 -17.11
CA ARG A 88 -16.34 4.12 -16.29
C ARG A 88 -15.91 5.44 -16.95
N GLY A 89 -15.54 5.40 -18.23
CA GLY A 89 -14.86 6.49 -18.96
C GLY A 89 -13.34 6.38 -18.90
N LEU A 90 -12.64 7.35 -19.53
CA LEU A 90 -11.19 7.43 -19.53
C LEU A 90 -10.68 7.74 -18.12
N GLN A 91 -9.94 6.79 -17.53
CA GLN A 91 -9.32 6.96 -16.23
C GLN A 91 -7.93 7.54 -16.38
N GLY A 92 -7.40 8.15 -15.32
CA GLY A 92 -5.99 8.48 -15.31
C GLY A 92 -5.38 8.64 -13.93
N ILE A 93 -4.06 8.46 -13.89
CA ILE A 93 -3.24 8.46 -12.69
C ILE A 93 -1.97 9.30 -12.92
N MET A 94 -1.59 10.13 -11.95
CA MET A 94 -0.46 11.03 -12.08
C MET A 94 0.84 10.30 -11.76
N LEU A 95 1.69 10.06 -12.76
CA LEU A 95 2.98 9.38 -12.55
C LEU A 95 3.91 10.21 -11.65
N SER A 96 3.74 11.53 -11.68
CA SER A 96 4.40 12.50 -10.80
C SER A 96 4.24 12.22 -9.30
N GLU A 97 3.20 11.51 -8.89
CA GLU A 97 2.91 11.20 -7.49
C GLU A 97 3.82 10.10 -6.94
N LYS A 98 4.18 9.13 -7.78
CA LYS A 98 4.89 7.91 -7.37
C LYS A 98 6.15 7.62 -8.17
N ILE A 99 6.65 8.55 -8.97
CA ILE A 99 7.94 8.41 -9.66
C ILE A 99 8.83 9.60 -9.32
N ALA A 100 10.08 9.30 -8.97
CA ALA A 100 11.13 10.27 -8.72
C ALA A 100 12.32 10.05 -9.63
N ASN A 101 13.05 11.14 -9.84
CA ASN A 101 14.42 11.10 -10.33
C ASN A 101 15.35 11.08 -9.11
N ASN A 102 16.09 9.99 -8.93
CA ASN A 102 17.15 9.85 -7.94
C ASN A 102 18.50 9.79 -8.65
N ASP A 103 19.14 10.94 -8.80
CA ASP A 103 20.48 11.10 -9.38
C ASP A 103 20.65 10.42 -10.77
N GLY A 104 19.77 10.73 -11.72
CA GLY A 104 19.83 10.14 -13.06
C GLY A 104 19.18 8.76 -13.17
N HIS A 105 18.45 8.32 -12.16
CA HIS A 105 17.69 7.07 -12.15
C HIS A 105 16.21 7.32 -11.87
N LEU A 106 15.32 6.83 -12.76
CA LEU A 106 13.90 6.73 -12.43
C LEU A 106 13.72 5.67 -11.35
N LYS A 107 13.05 6.05 -10.27
CA LYS A 107 12.59 5.13 -9.25
C LYS A 107 11.11 5.38 -9.05
N PHE A 108 10.35 4.31 -8.81
CA PHE A 108 9.11 4.51 -8.10
C PHE A 108 9.48 5.12 -6.74
N LEU A 109 8.85 6.25 -6.42
CA LEU A 109 8.67 6.70 -5.05
C LEU A 109 7.82 5.65 -4.43
N ASP A 110 8.57 4.69 -3.97
CA ASP A 110 8.07 3.49 -3.46
C ASP A 110 7.30 3.95 -2.22
N THR A 111 5.97 3.88 -2.30
CA THR A 111 5.21 3.43 -1.12
C THR A 111 5.68 2.05 -0.68
N SER A 112 6.67 1.49 -1.39
CA SER A 112 7.43 0.32 -1.08
C SER A 112 8.96 0.49 -0.86
N VAL A 113 9.46 1.61 -0.28
CA VAL A 113 10.66 1.56 0.63
C VAL A 113 10.30 0.74 1.90
N THR A 114 9.33 -0.14 1.75
CA THR A 114 8.16 -0.28 2.60
C THR A 114 7.21 -1.38 2.05
N THR A 115 7.62 -2.12 1.01
CA THR A 115 7.41 -3.58 0.94
C THR A 115 8.74 -4.32 0.94
N GLY A 116 9.76 -3.72 1.55
CA GLY A 116 10.51 -4.45 2.57
C GLY A 116 9.83 -4.18 3.92
N GLU A 117 8.57 -4.59 4.07
CA GLU A 117 7.80 -4.38 5.31
C GLU A 117 7.79 -2.92 5.80
N MET A 118 6.77 -2.11 5.45
CA MET A 118 6.20 -1.21 6.48
C MET A 118 5.45 -2.03 7.50
N SER A 119 6.17 -2.98 8.07
CA SER A 119 5.73 -3.51 9.32
C SER A 119 5.61 -2.33 10.25
N LEU A 120 4.51 -2.30 10.99
CA LEU A 120 4.23 -1.20 11.91
C LEU A 120 5.46 -0.90 12.79
N HIS A 121 6.26 -1.91 13.13
CA HIS A 121 7.50 -1.78 13.90
C HIS A 121 8.60 -0.91 13.24
N LYS A 122 8.58 -0.66 11.91
CA LYS A 122 9.56 0.21 11.22
C LYS A 122 9.06 1.65 11.08
N THR A 123 7.74 1.85 11.02
CA THR A 123 7.14 3.18 10.78
C THR A 123 6.43 3.77 11.99
N CYS A 124 6.34 2.99 13.06
CA CYS A 124 5.67 3.37 14.27
C CYS A 124 6.51 2.95 15.47
N GLU A 125 6.32 3.66 16.57
CA GLU A 125 6.96 3.40 17.85
C GLU A 125 5.88 3.21 18.91
N HIS A 126 6.28 2.63 20.05
CA HIS A 126 5.36 2.36 21.17
C HIS A 126 4.12 1.55 20.76
N LEU A 127 4.30 0.56 19.88
CA LEU A 127 3.24 -0.36 19.50
C LEU A 127 2.75 -1.15 20.70
N GLN A 128 1.46 -1.04 20.99
CA GLN A 128 0.84 -1.71 22.13
C GLN A 128 -0.57 -2.15 21.81
N ILE A 129 -0.94 -3.31 22.36
CA ILE A 129 -2.34 -3.74 22.43
C ILE A 129 -2.88 -3.31 23.80
N ILE A 130 -3.93 -2.51 23.79
CA ILE A 130 -4.67 -2.10 24.98
C ILE A 130 -6.02 -2.80 24.97
N ARG A 131 -6.19 -3.76 25.88
CA ARG A 131 -7.47 -4.46 26.06
C ARG A 131 -8.34 -3.72 27.07
N ARG A 132 -9.61 -3.52 26.73
CA ARG A 132 -10.67 -2.98 27.56
C ARG A 132 -11.85 -3.95 27.55
N ILE A 133 -12.81 -3.73 28.44
CA ILE A 133 -14.04 -4.52 28.48
C ILE A 133 -14.76 -4.37 27.13
N GLY A 134 -14.84 -5.48 26.36
CA GLY A 134 -15.49 -5.51 25.05
C GLY A 134 -14.76 -4.75 23.93
N ALA A 135 -13.47 -4.46 24.09
CA ALA A 135 -12.70 -3.78 23.05
C ALA A 135 -11.20 -4.11 23.13
N THR A 136 -10.57 -4.32 22.00
CA THR A 136 -9.11 -4.37 21.87
C THR A 136 -8.65 -3.28 20.93
N ASP A 137 -7.75 -2.42 21.42
CA ASP A 137 -7.20 -1.29 20.67
C ASP A 137 -5.72 -1.54 20.35
N LEU A 138 -5.31 -1.29 19.10
CA LEU A 138 -3.91 -1.10 18.73
C LEU A 138 -3.57 0.38 18.89
N VAL A 139 -2.55 0.69 19.68
CA VAL A 139 -2.03 2.05 19.89
C VAL A 139 -0.59 2.09 19.42
N ALA A 140 -0.21 3.15 18.71
CA ALA A 140 1.17 3.39 18.30
C ALA A 140 1.39 4.87 17.91
N ASP A 141 2.63 5.32 17.97
CA ASP A 141 3.06 6.61 17.45
C ASP A 141 3.58 6.44 16.01
N ALA A 142 2.83 6.91 15.01
CA ALA A 142 3.20 6.77 13.60
C ALA A 142 3.99 7.99 13.11
N CYS A 143 5.11 7.75 12.40
CA CYS A 143 5.91 8.81 11.80
C CYS A 143 5.30 9.28 10.47
N ASN A 144 5.21 10.60 10.27
CA ASN A 144 4.82 11.21 9.00
C ASN A 144 6.05 11.57 8.15
N SER A 145 5.83 12.07 6.93
CA SER A 145 6.90 12.43 5.99
C SER A 145 7.78 13.60 6.46
N SER A 146 7.33 14.35 7.48
CA SER A 146 8.12 15.41 8.12
C SER A 146 8.95 14.92 9.32
N GLY A 147 8.90 13.62 9.62
CA GLY A 147 9.56 13.03 10.79
C GLY A 147 8.84 13.28 12.12
N ARG A 148 7.62 13.86 12.08
CA ARG A 148 6.81 14.08 13.27
C ARG A 148 6.07 12.79 13.63
N ARG A 149 6.04 12.50 14.93
CA ARG A 149 5.30 11.37 15.51
C ARG A 149 3.87 11.79 15.82
N ILE A 150 2.93 10.98 15.36
CA ILE A 150 1.50 11.21 15.53
C ILE A 150 0.91 10.02 16.29
N PRO A 151 0.30 10.24 17.47
CA PRO A 151 -0.33 9.16 18.22
C PRO A 151 -1.56 8.66 17.47
N ASN A 152 -1.66 7.35 17.33
CA ASN A 152 -2.73 6.66 16.63
C ASN A 152 -3.38 5.59 17.51
N LYS A 153 -4.66 5.35 17.25
CA LYS A 153 -5.46 4.34 17.91
C LYS A 153 -6.39 3.69 16.89
N ILE A 154 -6.30 2.37 16.72
CA ILE A 154 -7.22 1.57 15.91
C ILE A 154 -7.95 0.60 16.82
N ARG A 155 -9.29 0.61 16.72
CA ARG A 155 -10.13 -0.38 17.39
C ARG A 155 -10.14 -1.66 16.55
N LEU A 156 -9.46 -2.70 17.02
CA LEU A 156 -9.28 -3.94 16.27
C LEU A 156 -10.58 -4.75 16.13
N ASP A 157 -11.50 -4.64 17.09
CA ASP A 157 -12.82 -5.28 17.02
C ASP A 157 -13.70 -4.79 15.86
N ASP A 158 -13.38 -3.65 15.24
CA ASP A 158 -14.14 -3.16 14.09
C ASP A 158 -13.70 -3.85 12.77
N HIS A 159 -12.57 -4.55 12.81
CA HIS A 159 -11.90 -5.11 11.62
C HIS A 159 -11.56 -6.60 11.74
N ILE A 160 -11.53 -7.15 12.96
CA ILE A 160 -11.15 -8.53 13.22
C ILE A 160 -12.32 -9.22 13.93
N GLY A 161 -12.69 -10.38 13.40
CA GLY A 161 -13.66 -11.28 14.01
C GLY A 161 -13.07 -12.65 14.27
N GLU A 162 -13.94 -13.53 14.74
CA GLU A 162 -13.63 -14.94 14.95
C GLU A 162 -14.52 -15.80 14.05
N LYS A 163 -13.93 -16.83 13.45
CA LYS A 163 -14.63 -17.85 12.68
C LYS A 163 -13.99 -19.21 12.92
N ASP A 164 -14.78 -20.17 13.39
CA ASP A 164 -14.36 -21.56 13.65
C ASP A 164 -13.12 -21.65 14.57
N GLY A 165 -13.05 -20.78 15.58
CA GLY A 165 -11.94 -20.65 16.53
C GLY A 165 -10.70 -19.98 15.97
N ARG A 166 -10.80 -19.29 14.81
CA ARG A 166 -9.69 -18.60 14.14
C ARG A 166 -9.95 -17.11 14.00
N LEU A 167 -8.90 -16.31 14.11
CA LEU A 167 -8.97 -14.88 13.84
C LEU A 167 -9.08 -14.64 12.33
N VAL A 168 -9.98 -13.74 11.93
CA VAL A 168 -10.20 -13.38 10.53
C VAL A 168 -10.38 -11.88 10.35
N TRP A 169 -9.74 -11.33 9.33
CA TRP A 169 -9.98 -9.95 8.87
C TRP A 169 -11.38 -9.81 8.26
N GLY A 170 -11.96 -8.61 8.39
CA GLY A 170 -13.29 -8.27 7.89
C GLY A 170 -14.45 -8.76 8.76
N GLY A 171 -14.14 -9.49 9.84
CA GLY A 171 -15.09 -9.78 10.91
C GLY A 171 -15.13 -8.66 11.95
N GLN A 172 -15.87 -8.88 13.03
CA GLN A 172 -15.96 -7.94 14.14
C GLN A 172 -15.97 -8.66 15.48
N ASN A 173 -15.69 -7.91 16.55
CA ASN A 173 -15.94 -8.30 17.93
C ASN A 173 -15.18 -9.56 18.41
N PHE A 174 -14.01 -9.87 17.83
CA PHE A 174 -13.20 -11.03 18.23
C PHE A 174 -12.84 -11.06 19.72
N THR A 175 -12.78 -9.90 20.39
CA THR A 175 -12.46 -9.78 21.81
C THR A 175 -13.37 -10.61 22.72
N HIS A 176 -14.59 -10.91 22.29
CA HIS A 176 -15.55 -11.74 23.03
C HIS A 176 -15.15 -13.22 23.06
N SER A 177 -14.53 -13.70 21.99
CA SER A 177 -14.05 -15.09 21.86
C SER A 177 -12.58 -15.25 22.28
N ALA A 178 -11.87 -14.13 22.46
CA ALA A 178 -10.47 -14.09 22.84
C ALA A 178 -10.27 -13.95 24.37
N GLY A 179 -9.37 -14.77 24.92
CA GLY A 179 -8.86 -14.67 26.29
C GLY A 179 -7.71 -13.66 26.38
N GLN A 180 -6.49 -14.16 26.53
CA GLN A 180 -5.28 -13.32 26.52
C GLN A 180 -4.98 -12.86 25.10
N VAL A 181 -4.70 -11.56 24.93
CA VAL A 181 -4.25 -10.96 23.67
C VAL A 181 -2.94 -10.22 23.93
N SER A 182 -1.95 -10.43 23.08
CA SER A 182 -0.62 -9.83 23.18
C SER A 182 -0.11 -9.45 21.80
N LEU A 183 0.90 -8.58 21.77
CA LEU A 183 1.58 -8.17 20.56
C LEU A 183 3.03 -8.63 20.61
N GLU A 184 3.50 -9.22 19.53
CA GLU A 184 4.89 -9.62 19.34
C GLU A 184 5.44 -8.89 18.11
N GLU A 185 6.50 -8.10 18.29
CA GLU A 185 7.19 -7.44 17.18
C GLU A 185 8.28 -8.38 16.67
N THR A 186 8.10 -8.86 15.44
CA THR A 186 9.04 -9.76 14.75
C THR A 186 9.65 -9.06 13.54
N GLU A 187 10.71 -9.63 12.96
CA GLU A 187 11.25 -9.16 11.69
C GLU A 187 10.16 -9.15 10.59
N HIS A 188 9.20 -10.06 10.65
CA HIS A 188 8.12 -10.21 9.67
C HIS A 188 6.88 -9.33 9.90
N GLY A 189 6.83 -8.57 11.00
CA GLY A 189 5.65 -7.77 11.33
C GLY A 189 5.30 -7.71 12.81
N ALA A 190 4.29 -6.89 13.09
CA ALA A 190 3.63 -6.84 14.38
C ALA A 190 2.55 -7.96 14.42
N ILE A 191 2.85 -9.04 15.13
CA ILE A 191 2.02 -10.24 15.23
C ILE A 191 1.14 -10.13 16.47
N MET A 192 -0.18 -10.13 16.27
CA MET A 192 -1.15 -10.22 17.35
C MET A 192 -1.35 -11.70 17.69
N CYS A 193 -1.08 -12.07 18.94
CA CYS A 193 -1.34 -13.39 19.48
C CYS A 193 -2.57 -13.35 20.38
N ALA A 194 -3.59 -14.17 20.08
CA ALA A 194 -4.78 -14.30 20.91
C ALA A 194 -5.05 -15.75 21.27
N GLU A 195 -5.41 -16.01 22.52
CA GLU A 195 -5.93 -17.31 22.94
C GLU A 195 -7.44 -17.37 22.66
N MET A 196 -7.83 -18.17 21.66
CA MET A 196 -9.22 -18.31 21.28
C MET A 196 -9.87 -19.49 22.02
N ASN A 197 -11.00 -19.24 22.67
CA ASN A 197 -11.76 -20.29 23.33
C ASN A 197 -12.43 -21.18 22.27
N LYS A 198 -12.25 -22.50 22.39
CA LYS A 198 -13.01 -23.48 21.60
C LYS A 198 -14.13 -24.09 22.43
N ASP A 199 -15.15 -24.58 21.74
CA ASP A 199 -16.18 -25.44 22.32
C ASP A 199 -15.53 -26.64 23.04
N GLY A 200 -15.92 -26.84 24.30
CA GLY A 200 -15.36 -27.89 25.16
C GLY A 200 -14.25 -27.46 26.11
N GLY A 201 -13.94 -26.16 26.23
CA GLY A 201 -13.04 -25.61 27.25
C GLY A 201 -11.55 -25.68 26.92
N SER A 202 -11.18 -26.04 25.69
CA SER A 202 -9.80 -25.96 25.19
C SER A 202 -9.56 -24.58 24.58
N SER A 203 -8.41 -23.96 24.86
CA SER A 203 -7.97 -22.75 24.18
C SER A 203 -7.00 -23.08 23.05
N ASN A 204 -7.01 -22.26 22.00
CA ASN A 204 -6.08 -22.36 20.88
C ASN A 204 -5.42 -21.01 20.63
N ARG A 205 -4.09 -20.97 20.67
CA ARG A 205 -3.33 -19.77 20.32
C ARG A 205 -3.48 -19.52 18.82
N GLN A 206 -3.91 -18.32 18.46
CA GLN A 206 -4.04 -17.84 17.10
C GLN A 206 -3.15 -16.62 16.91
N GLU A 207 -2.56 -16.53 15.73
CA GLU A 207 -1.65 -15.45 15.36
C GLU A 207 -2.21 -14.74 14.13
N LEU A 208 -2.17 -13.42 14.17
CA LEU A 208 -2.64 -12.58 13.08
C LEU A 208 -1.62 -11.47 12.88
N ASN A 209 -1.02 -11.40 11.69
CA ASN A 209 -0.07 -10.35 11.38
C ASN A 209 -0.82 -9.03 11.09
N LEU A 210 -0.74 -8.08 12.01
CA LEU A 210 -1.38 -6.76 11.86
C LEU A 210 -0.75 -5.97 10.72
N SER A 211 0.52 -6.22 10.39
CA SER A 211 1.22 -5.53 9.31
C SER A 211 0.74 -5.94 7.91
N GLU A 212 -0.06 -7.00 7.78
CA GLU A 212 -0.70 -7.35 6.50
C GLU A 212 -1.76 -6.34 6.07
N LYS A 213 -2.39 -5.67 7.04
CA LYS A 213 -3.62 -4.92 6.84
C LYS A 213 -3.64 -3.56 7.48
N VAL A 214 -2.82 -3.31 8.49
CA VAL A 214 -2.68 -2.00 9.11
C VAL A 214 -1.47 -1.30 8.51
N VAL A 215 -1.70 -0.12 7.93
CA VAL A 215 -0.67 0.66 7.25
C VAL A 215 -0.55 2.06 7.85
N ASN A 216 0.66 2.60 7.86
CA ASN A 216 0.90 4.01 8.16
C ASN A 216 0.84 4.84 6.87
N PHE A 217 -0.17 5.72 6.78
CA PHE A 217 -0.29 6.71 5.71
C PHE A 217 0.01 8.11 6.26
N ASP A 218 1.25 8.56 6.08
CA ASP A 218 1.73 9.90 6.49
C ASP A 218 1.43 10.25 7.97
N GLY A 219 1.70 9.30 8.87
CA GLY A 219 1.45 9.42 10.30
C GLY A 219 0.01 9.10 10.71
N GLN A 220 -0.83 8.59 9.81
CA GLN A 220 -2.18 8.12 10.11
C GLN A 220 -2.29 6.61 9.88
N LEU A 221 -2.55 5.84 10.93
CA LEU A 221 -2.77 4.41 10.81
C LEU A 221 -4.16 4.11 10.23
N ARG A 222 -4.24 3.17 9.29
CA ARG A 222 -5.48 2.75 8.61
C ARG A 222 -5.48 1.26 8.34
N VAL A 223 -6.66 0.64 8.32
CA VAL A 223 -6.84 -0.75 7.88
C VAL A 223 -7.24 -0.77 6.39
N VAL A 224 -6.63 -1.66 5.57
CA VAL A 224 -6.80 -1.73 4.10
C VAL A 224 -7.31 -3.05 3.54
#